data_AF-A0A064CR10-F1
#
_entry.id   AF-A0A064CR10-F1
#
_cell.length_a   1.000
_cell.length_b   1.000
_cell.length_c   1.000
_cell.angle_alpha   90.00
_cell.angle_beta   90.00
_cell.angle_gamma   90.00
#
_symmetry.space_group_name_H-M   'P 1'
#
loop_
_entity.id
_entity.type
_entity.pdbx_description
1 polymer ?
#
loop_
_entity_poly.entity_id
_entity_poly.type
_entity_poly.pdbx_seq_one_letter_code
_entity_poly.pdbx_strand_id
1 'polypeptide(L)'
;MDRRDRVLTIPNVLSVIRLLLVPVFLYLLLATDAYALAVAILMFSGFSDWADGKIARLVPNQSSQLGALLDPLVDRVYMVAVPVGMGFAGVVPWWLVATLVGRDLVLAATLPVVRSRGLAALPVTYIGKAATFALMSGFPLVLLGQCDATWSRVIGACGWGFLLWGVGMYLWSAVLYLLQVRLVVTTLPKAGVSDART
;
A
#
# COMPACT_ATOMS: atom_id res chain seq x y z
N MET A 1 -20.57 13.68 -27.34
CA MET A 1 -20.17 13.96 -25.94
C MET A 1 -19.28 12.83 -25.49
N ASP A 2 -18.01 13.15 -25.25
CA ASP A 2 -16.91 12.20 -25.15
C ASP A 2 -17.04 11.34 -23.89
N ARG A 3 -17.02 10.01 -24.06
CA ARG A 3 -17.31 9.04 -22.99
C ARG A 3 -16.13 8.87 -22.02
N ARG A 4 -15.06 9.64 -22.22
CA ARG A 4 -13.77 9.60 -21.51
C ARG A 4 -13.68 10.54 -20.30
N ASP A 5 -14.65 11.44 -20.12
CA ASP A 5 -14.65 12.48 -19.06
C ASP A 5 -15.59 12.18 -17.89
N ARG A 6 -15.86 10.90 -17.57
CA ARG A 6 -16.54 10.59 -16.30
C ARG A 6 -15.56 10.72 -15.15
N VAL A 7 -15.49 11.93 -14.61
CA VAL A 7 -14.83 12.26 -13.35
C VAL A 7 -15.54 11.58 -12.17
N LEU A 8 -16.87 11.42 -12.23
CA LEU A 8 -17.67 10.77 -11.19
C LEU A 8 -17.92 9.29 -11.53
N THR A 9 -17.00 8.43 -11.10
CA THR A 9 -17.18 6.98 -11.07
C THR A 9 -17.19 6.52 -9.62
N ILE A 10 -17.83 5.38 -9.33
CA ILE A 10 -17.91 4.82 -7.97
C ILE A 10 -16.50 4.66 -7.35
N PRO A 11 -15.49 4.12 -8.08
CA PRO A 11 -14.12 4.01 -7.57
C PRO A 11 -13.50 5.37 -7.23
N ASN A 12 -13.70 6.40 -8.07
CA ASN A 12 -13.12 7.71 -7.82
C ASN A 12 -13.68 8.36 -6.55
N VAL A 13 -14.98 8.24 -6.31
CA VAL A 13 -15.61 8.77 -5.09
C VAL A 13 -15.05 8.06 -3.87
N LEU A 14 -14.87 6.74 -3.94
CA LEU A 14 -14.33 5.97 -2.83
C LEU A 14 -12.86 6.28 -2.56
N SER A 15 -12.03 6.47 -3.59
CA SER A 15 -10.64 6.92 -3.43
C SER A 15 -10.53 8.31 -2.80
N VAL A 16 -11.41 9.25 -3.18
CA VAL A 16 -11.47 10.59 -2.55
C VAL A 16 -11.93 10.51 -1.10
N ILE A 17 -12.98 9.72 -0.81
CA ILE A 17 -13.44 9.48 0.57
C ILE A 17 -12.29 8.89 1.41
N ARG A 18 -11.56 7.93 0.86
CA ARG A 18 -10.40 7.31 1.50
C ARG A 18 -9.34 8.35 1.81
N LEU A 19 -8.98 9.20 0.85
CA LEU A 19 -8.02 10.28 1.07
C LEU A 19 -8.45 11.21 2.21
N LEU A 20 -9.74 11.56 2.29
CA LEU A 20 -10.30 12.38 3.38
C LEU A 20 -10.35 11.63 4.72
N LEU A 21 -10.46 10.31 4.71
CA LEU A 21 -10.44 9.47 5.92
C LEU A 21 -9.05 9.39 6.55
N VAL A 22 -7.95 9.64 5.82
CA VAL A 22 -6.59 9.66 6.39
C VAL A 22 -6.42 10.65 7.54
N PRO A 23 -6.70 11.96 7.36
CA PRO A 23 -6.56 12.92 8.47
C PRO A 23 -7.53 12.62 9.61
N VAL A 24 -8.73 12.13 9.31
CA VAL A 24 -9.70 11.72 10.35
C VAL A 24 -9.16 10.53 11.15
N PHE A 25 -8.60 9.52 10.48
CA PHE A 25 -7.94 8.39 11.12
C PHE A 25 -6.80 8.85 12.03
N LEU A 26 -5.90 9.71 11.53
CA LEU A 26 -4.78 10.23 12.32
C LEU A 26 -5.26 11.04 13.53
N TYR A 27 -6.30 11.86 13.38
CA TYR A 27 -6.89 12.61 14.48
C TYR A 27 -7.48 11.67 15.54
N LEU A 28 -8.27 10.69 15.11
CA LEU A 28 -8.88 9.73 16.04
C LEU A 28 -7.85 8.90 16.79
N LEU A 29 -6.76 8.55 16.10
CA LEU A 29 -5.66 7.76 16.64
C LEU A 29 -4.79 8.55 17.62
N LEU A 30 -4.46 9.81 17.30
CA LEU A 30 -3.45 10.58 18.03
C LEU A 30 -4.02 11.59 19.02
N ALA A 31 -5.23 12.11 18.78
CA ALA A 31 -5.81 13.18 19.60
C ALA A 31 -6.88 12.68 20.57
N THR A 32 -7.59 11.60 20.23
CA THR A 32 -8.75 11.12 21.01
C THR A 32 -8.59 9.70 21.54
N ASP A 33 -7.50 9.00 21.21
CA ASP A 33 -7.27 7.58 21.54
C ASP A 33 -8.46 6.66 21.22
N ALA A 34 -9.23 7.03 20.17
CA ALA A 34 -10.47 6.37 19.80
C ALA A 34 -10.18 5.17 18.89
N TYR A 35 -9.43 4.18 19.41
CA TYR A 35 -8.90 3.05 18.63
C TYR A 35 -9.99 2.27 17.91
N ALA A 36 -11.17 2.09 18.51
CA ALA A 36 -12.30 1.40 17.87
C ALA A 36 -12.78 2.11 16.59
N LEU A 37 -12.87 3.44 16.59
CA LEU A 37 -13.26 4.21 15.41
C LEU A 37 -12.14 4.24 14.36
N ALA A 38 -10.88 4.34 14.81
CA ALA A 38 -9.73 4.29 13.92
C ALA A 38 -9.64 2.92 13.19
N VAL A 39 -9.92 1.82 13.88
CA VAL A 39 -10.06 0.48 13.28
C VAL A 39 -11.20 0.43 12.27
N ALA A 40 -12.37 0.98 12.61
CA ALA A 40 -13.51 1.01 11.70
C ALA A 40 -13.17 1.74 10.40
N ILE A 41 -12.42 2.85 10.47
CA ILE A 41 -11.93 3.58 9.29
C ILE A 41 -10.97 2.72 8.46
N LEU A 42 -9.98 2.07 9.09
CA LEU A 42 -9.04 1.21 8.35
C LEU A 42 -9.75 0.04 7.67
N MET A 43 -10.68 -0.60 8.37
CA MET A 43 -11.47 -1.71 7.83
C MET A 43 -12.36 -1.26 6.68
N PHE A 44 -13.05 -0.12 6.84
CA PHE A 44 -13.87 0.46 5.77
C PHE A 44 -13.01 0.80 4.55
N SER A 45 -11.89 1.49 4.75
CA SER A 45 -10.94 1.85 3.71
C SER A 45 -10.44 0.64 2.91
N GLY A 46 -9.98 -0.42 3.60
CA GLY A 46 -9.47 -1.63 2.95
C GLY A 46 -10.58 -2.42 2.24
N PHE A 47 -11.79 -2.45 2.80
CA PHE A 47 -12.93 -3.10 2.16
C PHE A 47 -13.39 -2.35 0.91
N SER A 48 -13.45 -1.01 0.96
CA SER A 48 -13.77 -0.16 -0.19
C SER A 48 -12.79 -0.38 -1.32
N ASP A 49 -11.48 -0.44 -1.05
CA ASP A 49 -10.46 -0.72 -2.07
C ASP A 49 -10.67 -2.05 -2.79
N TRP A 50 -10.89 -3.10 -2.01
CA TRP A 50 -11.15 -4.42 -2.55
C TRP A 50 -12.44 -4.47 -3.38
N ALA A 51 -13.49 -3.80 -2.90
CA ALA A 51 -14.77 -3.71 -3.60
C ALA A 51 -14.63 -2.95 -4.93
N ASP A 52 -13.92 -1.82 -4.94
CA ASP A 52 -13.66 -1.01 -6.13
C ASP A 52 -12.81 -1.76 -7.15
N GLY A 53 -11.75 -2.42 -6.70
CA GLY A 53 -10.90 -3.24 -7.55
C GLY A 53 -11.66 -4.41 -8.18
N LYS A 54 -12.67 -4.95 -7.47
CA LYS A 54 -13.55 -6.01 -8.00
C LYS A 54 -14.57 -5.45 -8.99
N ILE A 55 -15.21 -4.31 -8.68
CA ILE A 55 -16.18 -3.65 -9.57
C ILE A 55 -15.51 -3.20 -10.87
N ALA A 56 -14.31 -2.64 -10.81
CA ALA A 56 -13.54 -2.21 -11.98
C ALA A 56 -13.19 -3.38 -12.92
N ARG A 57 -13.06 -4.60 -12.39
CA ARG A 57 -12.81 -5.81 -13.20
C ARG A 57 -14.07 -6.42 -13.79
N LEU A 58 -15.20 -6.27 -13.10
CA LEU A 58 -16.47 -6.88 -13.51
C LEU A 58 -17.30 -5.97 -14.43
N VAL A 59 -17.10 -4.64 -14.37
CA VAL A 59 -17.89 -3.67 -15.13
C VAL A 59 -17.01 -2.95 -16.16
N PRO A 60 -17.16 -3.26 -17.46
CA PRO A 60 -16.52 -2.51 -18.53
C PRO A 60 -16.95 -1.03 -18.49
N ASN A 61 -16.02 -0.10 -18.71
CA ASN A 61 -16.21 1.37 -18.73
C ASN A 61 -16.42 2.11 -17.40
N GLN A 62 -16.10 1.51 -16.24
CA GLN A 62 -16.08 2.23 -14.96
C GLN A 62 -14.69 2.74 -14.55
N SER A 63 -13.63 2.46 -15.33
CA SER A 63 -12.29 2.96 -15.07
C SER A 63 -12.12 4.39 -15.60
N SER A 64 -11.77 5.34 -14.73
CA SER A 64 -11.46 6.73 -15.09
C SER A 64 -9.95 6.97 -15.09
N GLN A 65 -9.45 7.83 -16.00
CA GLN A 65 -8.03 8.22 -16.04
C GLN A 65 -7.60 8.93 -14.75
N LEU A 66 -8.51 9.70 -14.15
CA LEU A 66 -8.26 10.36 -12.86
C LEU A 66 -8.16 9.34 -11.73
N GLY A 67 -9.07 8.37 -11.67
CA GLY A 67 -9.02 7.28 -10.69
C GLY A 67 -7.72 6.49 -10.79
N ALA A 68 -7.28 6.14 -12.00
CA ALA A 68 -6.03 5.43 -12.23
C ALA A 68 -4.77 6.16 -11.70
N LEU A 69 -4.83 7.49 -11.55
CA LEU A 69 -3.75 8.29 -10.99
C LEU A 69 -3.94 8.58 -9.49
N LEU A 70 -5.20 8.72 -9.04
CA LEU A 70 -5.58 8.94 -7.65
C LEU A 70 -5.34 7.68 -6.80
N ASP A 71 -5.69 6.49 -7.27
CA ASP A 71 -5.57 5.26 -6.49
C ASP A 71 -4.12 5.02 -6.00
N PRO A 72 -3.08 5.10 -6.87
CA PRO A 72 -1.69 4.94 -6.43
C PRO A 72 -1.23 6.04 -5.46
N LEU A 73 -1.78 7.25 -5.57
CA LEU A 73 -1.46 8.36 -4.68
C LEU A 73 -2.06 8.13 -3.30
N VAL A 74 -3.34 7.80 -3.24
CA VAL A 74 -4.04 7.52 -1.99
C VAL A 74 -3.41 6.32 -1.29
N ASP A 75 -3.10 5.26 -2.02
CA ASP A 75 -2.42 4.08 -1.47
C ASP A 75 -1.05 4.44 -0.89
N ARG A 76 -0.27 5.29 -1.58
CA ARG A 76 1.01 5.79 -1.07
C ARG A 76 0.85 6.62 0.21
N VAL A 77 -0.17 7.47 0.28
CA VAL A 77 -0.47 8.25 1.48
C VAL A 77 -0.84 7.32 2.63
N TYR A 78 -1.73 6.35 2.43
CA TYR A 78 -2.11 5.37 3.45
C TYR A 78 -0.94 4.55 3.95
N MET A 79 -0.12 4.08 3.00
CA MET A 79 1.03 3.25 3.28
C MET A 79 2.07 3.94 4.18
N VAL A 80 2.14 5.27 4.17
CA VAL A 80 3.00 6.05 5.05
C VAL A 80 2.25 6.50 6.30
N ALA A 81 1.04 7.06 6.14
CA ALA A 81 0.27 7.65 7.23
C ALA A 81 -0.12 6.62 8.30
N VAL A 82 -0.53 5.41 7.91
CA VAL A 82 -0.98 4.38 8.87
C VAL A 82 0.18 3.90 9.76
N PRO A 83 1.32 3.42 9.23
CA PRO A 83 2.43 3.00 10.09
C PRO A 83 3.02 4.16 10.91
N VAL A 84 3.16 5.35 10.32
CA VAL A 84 3.70 6.53 11.02
C VAL A 84 2.78 6.98 12.14
N GLY A 85 1.47 7.06 11.88
CA GLY A 85 0.47 7.38 12.89
C GLY A 85 0.48 6.37 14.04
N MET A 86 0.53 5.07 13.73
CA MET A 86 0.62 4.03 14.76
C MET A 86 1.95 4.05 15.53
N GLY A 87 3.03 4.52 14.89
CA GLY A 87 4.31 4.79 15.54
C GLY A 87 4.24 5.92 16.56
N PHE A 88 3.61 7.04 16.18
CA PHE A 88 3.38 8.17 17.10
C PHE A 88 2.43 7.82 18.25
N ALA A 89 1.41 7.00 17.99
CA ALA A 89 0.53 6.48 19.03
C ALA A 89 1.20 5.46 19.97
N GLY A 90 2.46 5.07 19.72
CA GLY A 90 3.17 4.07 20.52
C GLY A 90 2.67 2.63 20.34
N VAL A 91 1.74 2.40 19.41
CA VAL A 91 1.13 1.09 19.13
C VAL A 91 2.11 0.18 18.39
N VAL A 92 2.92 0.74 17.49
CA VAL A 92 3.91 0.01 16.67
C VAL A 92 5.30 0.64 16.88
N PRO A 93 6.36 -0.16 17.04
CA PRO A 93 7.70 0.38 17.25
C PRO A 93 8.26 1.01 15.98
N TRP A 94 9.07 2.06 16.14
CA TRP A 94 9.66 2.81 15.03
C TRP A 94 10.52 1.99 14.08
N TRP A 95 11.12 0.89 14.53
CA TRP A 95 11.88 0.01 13.64
C TRP A 95 10.99 -0.59 12.55
N LEU A 96 9.73 -0.90 12.85
CA LEU A 96 8.80 -1.46 11.88
C LEU A 96 8.35 -0.40 10.87
N VAL A 97 8.07 0.81 11.36
CA VAL A 97 7.76 1.98 10.51
C VAL A 97 8.91 2.27 9.55
N ALA A 98 10.13 2.35 10.08
CA ALA A 98 11.35 2.59 9.29
C ALA A 98 11.60 1.47 8.27
N THR A 99 11.32 0.21 8.64
CA THR A 99 11.44 -0.93 7.73
C THR A 99 10.49 -0.83 6.55
N LEU A 100 9.21 -0.52 6.80
CA LEU A 100 8.20 -0.41 5.75
C LEU A 100 8.48 0.78 4.83
N VAL A 101 8.68 1.97 5.40
CA VAL A 101 8.95 3.19 4.64
C VAL A 101 10.29 3.09 3.90
N GLY A 102 11.34 2.62 4.58
CA GLY A 102 12.67 2.46 4.01
C GLY A 102 12.71 1.51 2.83
N ARG A 103 12.03 0.35 2.92
CA ARG A 103 11.87 -0.58 1.80
C ARG A 103 11.24 0.12 0.60
N ASP A 104 10.17 0.87 0.83
CA ASP A 104 9.42 1.51 -0.24
C ASP A 104 10.19 2.64 -0.93
N LEU A 105 11.05 3.34 -0.18
CA LEU A 105 12.02 4.29 -0.73
C LEU A 105 13.08 3.58 -1.57
N VAL A 106 13.62 2.46 -1.09
CA VAL A 106 14.60 1.65 -1.84
C VAL A 106 14.00 1.17 -3.16
N LEU A 107 12.79 0.62 -3.16
CA LEU A 107 12.15 0.18 -4.40
C LEU A 107 11.83 1.37 -5.33
N ALA A 108 11.36 2.49 -4.78
CA ALA A 108 11.13 3.69 -5.58
C ALA A 108 12.42 4.20 -6.24
N ALA A 109 13.56 4.13 -5.54
CA ALA A 109 14.87 4.52 -6.07
C ALA A 109 15.37 3.60 -7.20
N THR A 110 14.89 2.36 -7.28
CA THR A 110 15.22 1.45 -8.39
C THR A 110 14.41 1.69 -9.66
N LEU A 111 13.25 2.36 -9.58
CA LEU A 111 12.39 2.61 -10.74
C LEU A 111 13.06 3.41 -11.87
N PRO A 112 13.81 4.50 -11.61
CA PRO A 112 14.54 5.22 -12.66
C PRO A 112 15.56 4.33 -13.38
N VAL A 113 16.23 3.46 -12.64
CA VAL A 113 17.23 2.53 -13.19
C VAL A 113 16.56 1.53 -14.13
N VAL A 114 15.43 0.95 -13.73
CA VAL A 114 14.66 0.02 -14.56
C VAL A 114 14.11 0.72 -15.81
N ARG A 115 13.60 1.95 -15.66
CA ARG A 115 13.12 2.78 -16.79
C ARG A 115 14.22 3.10 -17.80
N SER A 116 15.45 3.33 -17.34
CA SER A 116 16.61 3.53 -18.23
C SER A 116 16.95 2.31 -19.10
N ARG A 117 16.40 1.13 -18.77
CA ARG A 117 16.54 -0.12 -19.54
C ARG A 117 15.33 -0.43 -20.42
N GLY A 118 14.41 0.52 -20.60
CA GLY A 118 13.21 0.35 -21.44
C GLY A 118 12.09 -0.45 -20.78
N LEU A 119 12.21 -0.80 -19.50
CA LEU A 119 11.17 -1.51 -18.75
C LEU A 119 10.35 -0.52 -17.92
N ALA A 120 9.02 -0.59 -18.02
CA ALA A 120 8.13 0.28 -17.27
C ALA A 120 8.04 -0.10 -15.77
N ALA A 121 7.97 -1.41 -15.48
CA ALA A 121 7.99 -1.97 -14.13
C ALA A 121 8.31 -3.48 -14.18
N LEU A 122 8.88 -4.01 -13.09
CA LEU A 122 9.08 -5.44 -12.92
C LEU A 122 7.82 -6.13 -12.36
N PRO A 123 7.56 -7.39 -12.74
CA PRO A 123 6.39 -8.12 -12.28
C PRO A 123 6.42 -8.36 -10.77
N VAL A 124 5.31 -8.06 -10.11
CA VAL A 124 5.15 -8.25 -8.66
C VAL A 124 5.02 -9.74 -8.34
N THR A 125 5.87 -10.25 -7.45
CA THR A 125 5.83 -11.64 -7.01
C THR A 125 4.59 -11.92 -6.15
N TYR A 126 4.05 -13.14 -6.22
CA TYR A 126 2.93 -13.58 -5.35
C TYR A 126 3.22 -13.37 -3.85
N ILE A 127 4.48 -13.48 -3.44
CA ILE A 127 4.93 -13.20 -2.07
C ILE A 127 4.63 -11.75 -1.66
N GLY A 128 4.82 -10.80 -2.57
CA GLY A 128 4.52 -9.39 -2.31
C GLY A 128 3.02 -9.15 -2.10
N LYS A 129 2.16 -9.84 -2.85
CA LYS A 129 0.70 -9.78 -2.66
C LYS A 129 0.27 -10.35 -1.31
N ALA A 130 0.84 -11.49 -0.92
CA ALA A 130 0.60 -12.10 0.38
C ALA A 130 1.08 -11.19 1.52
N ALA A 131 2.23 -10.53 1.36
CA ALA A 131 2.75 -9.56 2.32
C ALA A 131 1.81 -8.37 2.49
N THR A 132 1.32 -7.77 1.40
CA THR A 132 0.37 -6.66 1.47
C THR A 132 -0.94 -7.08 2.15
N PHE A 133 -1.45 -8.28 1.86
CA PHE A 133 -2.64 -8.80 2.54
C PHE A 133 -2.40 -8.96 4.04
N ALA A 134 -1.27 -9.54 4.44
CA ALA A 134 -0.90 -9.71 5.83
C ALA A 134 -0.77 -8.37 6.58
N LEU A 135 -0.17 -7.35 5.95
CA LEU A 135 -0.05 -6.01 6.53
C LEU A 135 -1.42 -5.30 6.61
N MET A 136 -2.23 -5.39 5.55
CA MET A 136 -3.55 -4.77 5.50
C MET A 136 -4.50 -5.33 6.57
N SER A 137 -4.40 -6.62 6.88
CA SER A 137 -5.12 -7.23 8.01
C SER A 137 -4.42 -6.98 9.35
N GLY A 138 -3.09 -7.02 9.39
CA GLY A 138 -2.29 -6.88 10.61
C GLY A 138 -2.46 -5.54 11.31
N PHE A 139 -2.44 -4.42 10.58
CA PHE A 139 -2.57 -3.09 11.18
C PHE A 139 -3.91 -2.87 11.92
N PRO A 140 -5.09 -3.13 11.31
CA PRO A 140 -6.36 -3.07 12.01
C PRO A 140 -6.41 -4.02 13.21
N LEU A 141 -5.90 -5.25 13.08
CA LEU A 141 -5.93 -6.25 14.17
C LEU A 141 -5.07 -5.81 15.37
N VAL A 142 -3.87 -5.28 15.13
CA VAL A 142 -3.00 -4.75 16.18
C VAL A 142 -3.66 -3.57 16.87
N LEU A 143 -4.28 -2.66 16.11
CA LEU A 143 -4.97 -1.50 16.66
C LEU A 143 -6.21 -1.91 17.47
N LEU A 144 -6.94 -2.92 17.01
CA LEU A 144 -8.09 -3.48 17.72
C LEU A 144 -7.68 -4.09 19.07
N GLY A 145 -6.46 -4.64 19.14
CA GLY A 145 -5.88 -5.15 20.37
C GLY A 145 -5.62 -4.12 21.47
N GLN A 146 -5.71 -2.82 21.16
CA GLN A 146 -5.56 -1.74 22.14
C GLN A 146 -6.87 -1.37 22.84
N CYS A 147 -8.00 -1.97 22.47
CA CYS A 147 -9.27 -1.75 23.16
C CYS A 147 -9.29 -2.40 24.56
N ASP A 148 -10.00 -1.80 25.53
CA ASP A 148 -10.10 -2.21 26.95
C ASP A 148 -10.86 -3.52 27.23
N ALA A 149 -10.85 -4.48 26.32
CA ALA A 149 -11.60 -5.73 26.45
C ALA A 149 -10.71 -6.96 26.41
N THR A 150 -11.00 -8.01 27.19
CA THR A 150 -10.12 -9.21 27.26
C THR A 150 -9.96 -9.93 25.91
N TRP A 151 -10.99 -9.91 25.08
CA TRP A 151 -10.96 -10.48 23.72
C TRP A 151 -10.02 -9.70 22.78
N SER A 152 -9.77 -8.42 23.04
CA SER A 152 -8.88 -7.58 22.23
C SER A 152 -7.44 -8.10 22.29
N ARG A 153 -6.97 -8.58 23.44
CA ARG A 153 -5.59 -9.05 23.63
C ARG A 153 -5.25 -10.23 22.72
N VAL A 154 -6.20 -11.17 22.57
CA VAL A 154 -6.03 -12.32 21.67
C VAL A 154 -5.96 -11.86 20.21
N ILE A 155 -6.83 -10.92 19.84
CA ILE A 155 -6.84 -10.33 18.49
C ILE A 155 -5.56 -9.55 18.21
N GLY A 156 -5.07 -8.79 19.20
CA GLY A 156 -3.80 -8.07 19.11
C GLY A 156 -2.62 -9.01 18.92
N ALA A 157 -2.56 -10.12 19.64
CA ALA A 157 -1.52 -11.14 19.46
C ALA A 157 -1.55 -11.77 18.05
N CYS A 158 -2.75 -12.10 17.54
CA CYS A 158 -2.93 -12.53 16.16
C CYS A 158 -2.48 -11.45 15.17
N GLY A 159 -2.84 -10.19 15.44
CA GLY A 159 -2.44 -9.03 14.65
C GLY A 159 -0.93 -8.89 14.56
N TRP A 160 -0.21 -9.03 15.68
CA TRP A 160 1.25 -9.03 15.70
C TRP A 160 1.85 -10.18 14.91
N GLY A 161 1.26 -11.38 14.98
CA GLY A 161 1.64 -12.51 14.15
C GLY A 161 1.54 -12.18 12.66
N PHE A 162 0.41 -11.64 12.23
CA PHE A 162 0.19 -11.18 10.85
C PHE A 162 1.15 -10.06 10.45
N LEU A 163 1.40 -9.12 11.35
CA LEU A 163 2.25 -7.96 11.09
C LEU A 163 3.72 -8.39 10.90
N LEU A 164 4.27 -9.19 11.83
CA LEU A 164 5.65 -9.67 11.74
C LEU A 164 5.87 -10.58 10.54
N TRP A 165 4.93 -11.50 10.30
CA TRP A 165 4.96 -12.37 9.13
C TRP A 165 4.86 -11.56 7.83
N GLY A 166 3.94 -10.60 7.80
CA GLY A 166 3.76 -9.67 6.69
C GLY A 166 5.04 -8.89 6.40
N VAL A 167 5.66 -8.28 7.41
CA VAL A 167 6.95 -7.58 7.29
C VAL A 167 8.04 -8.51 6.76
N GLY A 168 8.14 -9.74 7.26
CA GLY A 168 9.10 -10.73 6.77
C GLY A 168 8.94 -11.04 5.28
N MET A 169 7.72 -11.34 4.85
CA MET A 169 7.40 -11.55 3.43
C MET A 169 7.64 -10.29 2.60
N TYR A 170 7.36 -9.13 3.17
CA TYR A 170 7.49 -7.83 2.51
C TYR A 170 8.96 -7.50 2.22
N LEU A 171 9.84 -7.77 3.18
CA LEU A 171 11.29 -7.67 3.03
C LEU A 171 11.83 -8.70 2.05
N TRP A 172 11.39 -9.95 2.15
CA TRP A 172 11.80 -11.00 1.21
C TRP A 172 11.42 -10.65 -0.24
N SER A 173 10.20 -10.15 -0.44
CA SER A 173 9.76 -9.65 -1.75
C SER A 173 10.64 -8.49 -2.25
N ALA A 174 11.14 -7.63 -1.35
CA ALA A 174 12.04 -6.55 -1.73
C ALA A 174 13.40 -7.10 -2.19
N VAL A 175 13.96 -8.09 -1.49
CA VAL A 175 15.20 -8.77 -1.88
C VAL A 175 15.06 -9.39 -3.26
N LEU A 176 13.97 -10.13 -3.52
CA LEU A 176 13.69 -10.73 -4.83
C LEU A 176 13.60 -9.67 -5.93
N TYR A 177 12.94 -8.54 -5.65
CA TYR A 177 12.84 -7.43 -6.59
C TYR A 177 14.22 -6.84 -6.90
N LEU A 178 15.05 -6.59 -5.89
CA LEU A 178 16.41 -6.06 -6.08
C LEU A 178 17.30 -7.01 -6.88
N LEU A 179 17.17 -8.32 -6.68
CA LEU A 179 17.86 -9.33 -7.49
C LEU A 179 17.42 -9.28 -8.95
N GLN A 180 16.11 -9.13 -9.21
CA GLN A 180 15.58 -8.95 -10.57
C GLN A 180 16.10 -7.65 -11.23
N VAL A 181 16.14 -6.54 -10.48
CA VAL A 181 16.73 -5.28 -10.96
C VAL A 181 18.20 -5.47 -11.31
N ARG A 182 18.98 -6.12 -10.44
CA ARG A 182 20.40 -6.39 -10.69
C ARG A 182 20.58 -7.21 -11.96
N LEU A 183 19.80 -8.28 -12.13
CA LEU A 183 19.83 -9.10 -13.34
C LEU A 183 19.55 -8.25 -14.58
N VAL A 184 18.45 -7.49 -14.59
CA VAL A 184 18.09 -6.59 -15.70
C VAL A 184 19.21 -5.61 -16.03
N VAL A 185 19.83 -5.00 -15.02
CA VAL A 185 20.93 -4.04 -15.17
C VAL A 185 22.18 -4.68 -15.78
N THR A 186 22.44 -5.96 -15.45
CA THR A 186 23.59 -6.72 -15.98
C THR A 186 23.34 -7.30 -17.38
N THR A 187 22.10 -7.67 -17.71
CA THR A 187 21.80 -8.38 -18.97
C THR A 187 21.36 -7.44 -20.09
N LEU A 188 20.67 -6.34 -19.79
CA LEU A 188 20.14 -5.43 -20.82
C LEU A 188 21.04 -4.20 -20.98
N PRO A 189 21.43 -3.80 -22.20
CA PRO A 189 22.12 -2.53 -22.43
C PRO A 189 21.22 -1.33 -22.10
N LYS A 190 21.81 -0.14 -21.90
CA LYS A 190 21.03 1.09 -21.69
C LYS A 190 20.20 1.40 -22.94
N ALA A 191 18.94 1.75 -22.75
CA ALA A 191 18.09 2.19 -23.86
C ALA A 191 18.69 3.47 -24.46
N GLY A 192 18.97 3.45 -25.78
CA GLY A 192 19.57 4.57 -26.52
C GLY A 192 20.96 4.34 -27.13
N VAL A 193 21.60 3.17 -26.94
CA VAL A 193 22.91 2.87 -27.56
C VAL A 193 22.79 2.10 -28.90
N SER A 194 21.61 1.56 -29.23
CA SER A 194 21.44 0.70 -30.42
C SER A 194 21.08 1.44 -31.72
N ASP A 195 20.75 2.74 -31.68
CA ASP A 195 20.30 3.49 -32.86
C ASP A 195 21.43 4.22 -33.61
N ALA A 196 22.69 4.01 -33.22
CA ALA A 196 23.87 4.67 -33.82
C ALA A 196 24.71 3.73 -34.72
N ARG A 197 24.20 2.55 -35.07
CA ARG A 197 24.86 1.61 -35.98
C ARG A 197 23.87 0.93 -36.93
N THR A 198 23.23 1.69 -37.79
CA THR A 198 22.73 1.24 -39.10
C THR A 198 22.75 2.40 -40.06
#